data_AF-A0A928JAH1-F1
#
_entry.id   AF-A0A928JAH1-F1
#
_cell.length_a   1.000
_cell.length_b   1.000
_cell.length_c   1.000
_cell.angle_alpha   90.00
_cell.angle_beta   90.00
_cell.angle_gamma   90.00
#
_symmetry.space_group_name_H-M   'P 1'
#
loop_
_entity.id
_entity.type
_entity.pdbx_description
1 polymer ?
#
loop_
_entity_poly.entity_id
_entity_poly.type
_entity_poly.pdbx_seq_one_letter_code
_entity_poly.pdbx_strand_id
1 'polypeptide(L)' 'MEYKNLDSLILSSAVSRRYFFTLPTSVQLELSLRGQMIHSADDLHAFARNAESEHRREMLTFMK' A
#
# COMPACT_ATOMS: atom_id res chain seq x y z
N MET A 1 -13.89 7.12 9.53
CA MET A 1 -13.39 8.30 8.79
C MET A 1 -12.87 7.77 7.47
N GLU A 2 -13.55 8.09 6.38
CA GLU A 2 -13.08 7.75 5.03
C GLU A 2 -12.37 8.97 4.45
N TYR A 3 -11.10 8.80 4.14
CA TYR A 3 -10.28 9.78 3.45
C TYR A 3 -10.54 9.70 1.95
N LYS A 4 -10.34 10.81 1.23
CA LYS A 4 -10.60 10.86 -0.22
C LYS A 4 -9.75 9.87 -1.02
N ASN A 5 -8.52 9.62 -0.58
CA ASN A 5 -7.54 8.77 -1.24
C ASN A 5 -6.33 8.56 -0.32
N LEU A 6 -5.37 7.75 -0.78
CA LEU A 6 -4.12 7.46 -0.08
C LEU A 6 -3.39 8.73 0.37
N ASP A 7 -3.26 9.74 -0.50
CA ASP A 7 -2.56 10.99 -0.17
C ASP A 7 -3.26 11.71 0.99
N SER A 8 -4.58 11.80 0.94
CA SER A 8 -5.36 12.43 2.02
C SER A 8 -5.23 11.64 3.33
N LEU A 9 -5.19 10.31 3.25
CA LEU A 9 -4.97 9.42 4.39
C LEU A 9 -3.58 9.63 5.01
N ILE A 10 -2.50 9.57 4.23
CA ILE A 10 -1.14 9.73 4.75
C ILE A 10 -0.88 11.16 5.22
N LEU A 11 -1.45 12.18 4.57
CA LEU A 11 -1.30 13.57 5.01
C LEU A 11 -2.03 13.85 6.33
N SER A 12 -3.13 13.16 6.59
CA SER A 12 -3.95 13.41 7.78
C SER A 12 -3.66 12.45 8.94
N SER A 13 -3.15 11.25 8.68
CA SER A 13 -2.88 10.21 9.68
C SER A 13 -1.39 9.93 9.79
N ALA A 14 -0.79 10.31 10.93
CA ALA A 14 0.62 10.04 11.21
C ALA A 14 0.92 8.53 11.28
N VAL A 15 -0.04 7.73 11.80
CA VAL A 15 0.10 6.27 11.89
C VAL A 15 0.11 5.64 10.50
N SER A 16 -0.85 6.00 9.65
CA SER A 16 -0.94 5.47 8.28
C SER A 16 0.25 5.90 7.43
N ARG A 17 0.72 7.15 7.59
CA ARG A 17 1.95 7.64 6.95
C ARG A 17 3.16 6.83 7.36
N ARG A 18 3.34 6.62 8.67
CA ARG A 18 4.48 5.83 9.18
C ARG A 18 4.43 4.41 8.64
N TYR A 19 3.26 3.78 8.64
CA TYR A 19 3.10 2.45 8.05
C TYR A 19 3.45 2.42 6.56
N PHE A 20 2.93 3.36 5.77
CA PHE A 20 3.24 3.45 4.34
C PHE A 20 4.74 3.50 4.06
N PHE A 21 5.49 4.29 4.83
CA PHE A 21 6.96 4.39 4.67
C PHE A 21 7.75 3.18 5.18
N THR A 22 7.14 2.27 5.95
CA THR A 22 7.79 1.00 6.32
C THR A 22 7.70 -0.05 5.22
N LEU A 23 6.82 0.13 4.24
CA LEU A 23 6.63 -0.81 3.14
C LEU A 23 7.82 -0.76 2.15
N PRO A 24 8.12 -1.86 1.43
CA PRO A 24 9.09 -1.83 0.34
C PRO A 24 8.74 -0.78 -0.73
N THR A 25 9.74 -0.19 -1.38
CA THR A 25 9.51 0.85 -2.41
C THR A 25 8.63 0.37 -3.57
N SER A 26 8.75 -0.90 -3.98
CA SER A 26 7.87 -1.50 -4.99
C SER A 26 6.40 -1.49 -4.58
N VAL A 27 6.13 -1.86 -3.33
CA VAL A 27 4.78 -1.83 -2.74
C VAL A 27 4.28 -0.40 -2.60
N GLN A 28 5.13 0.53 -2.15
CA GLN A 28 4.77 1.96 -2.08
C GLN A 28 4.34 2.50 -3.45
N LEU A 29 5.09 2.19 -4.52
CA LEU A 29 4.76 2.60 -5.88
C LEU A 29 3.42 2.01 -6.34
N GLU A 30 3.18 0.73 -6.07
CA GLU A 30 1.92 0.08 -6.44
C GLU A 30 0.71 0.68 -5.71
N LEU A 31 0.86 0.96 -4.42
CA LEU A 31 -0.15 1.64 -3.62
C LEU A 31 -0.41 3.06 -4.13
N SER A 32 0.63 3.80 -4.51
CA SER A 32 0.49 5.12 -5.12
C SER A 32 -0.29 5.06 -6.45
N LEU A 33 -0.06 4.04 -7.29
CA LEU A 33 -0.82 3.83 -8.53
C LEU A 33 -2.31 3.54 -8.27
N ARG A 34 -2.61 2.79 -7.20
CA ARG A 34 -3.99 2.45 -6.78
C ARG A 34 -4.56 3.45 -5.76
N GLY A 35 -3.90 4.59 -5.54
CA GLY A 35 -4.15 5.48 -4.41
C GLY A 35 -5.57 6.04 -4.32
N GLN A 36 -6.31 6.11 -5.44
CA GLN A 36 -7.70 6.56 -5.47
C GLN A 36 -8.69 5.57 -4.83
N MET A 37 -8.29 4.30 -4.61
CA MET A 37 -9.14 3.27 -4.01
C MET A 37 -8.86 3.08 -2.50
N ILE A 38 -7.91 3.82 -1.94
CA ILE A 38 -7.47 3.66 -0.55
C ILE A 38 -8.04 4.80 0.26
N HIS A 39 -9.10 4.52 1.01
CA HIS A 39 -9.84 5.53 1.78
C HIS A 39 -9.63 5.40 3.28
N SER A 40 -9.02 4.31 3.74
CA SER A 40 -8.85 4.02 5.15
C SER A 40 -7.52 3.31 5.44
N ALA A 41 -7.18 3.22 6.73
CA ALA A 41 -6.04 2.41 7.16
C ALA A 41 -6.24 0.92 6.82
N ASP A 42 -7.47 0.42 6.91
CA ASP A 42 -7.80 -0.96 6.58
C ASP A 42 -7.61 -1.25 5.08
N ASP A 43 -8.02 -0.31 4.22
CA ASP A 43 -7.74 -0.39 2.79
C ASP A 43 -6.23 -0.42 2.56
N LEU A 44 -5.49 0.51 3.17
CA LEU A 44 -4.04 0.59 3.03
C LEU A 44 -3.36 -0.74 3.40
N HIS A 45 -3.76 -1.35 4.51
CA HIS A 45 -3.27 -2.67 4.91
C HIS A 45 -3.68 -3.77 3.93
N ALA A 46 -4.92 -3.77 3.44
CA ALA A 46 -5.41 -4.77 2.51
C ALA A 46 -4.67 -4.72 1.16
N PHE A 47 -4.54 -3.53 0.58
CA PHE A 47 -3.82 -3.34 -0.67
C PHE A 47 -2.32 -3.65 -0.50
N ALA A 48 -1.70 -3.28 0.63
CA ALA A 48 -0.29 -3.58 0.88
C ALA A 48 -0.04 -5.10 0.94
N ARG A 49 -0.89 -5.86 1.64
CA ARG A 49 -0.78 -7.32 1.69
C ARG A 49 -0.91 -7.99 0.32
N ASN A 50 -1.78 -7.45 -0.54
CA ASN A 50 -1.97 -7.96 -1.89
C ASN A 50 -0.73 -7.70 -2.75
N ALA A 51 -0.22 -6.48 -2.75
CA ALA A 51 1.01 -6.08 -3.45
C ALA A 51 2.23 -6.92 -3.02
N GLU A 52 2.41 -7.14 -1.71
CA GLU A 52 3.48 -7.99 -1.19
C GLU A 52 3.35 -9.46 -1.63
N SER A 53 2.11 -9.96 -1.73
CA SER A 53 1.83 -11.33 -2.16
C SER A 53 2.09 -11.51 -3.66
N GLU A 54 1.77 -10.51 -4.48
CA GLU A 54 2.07 -10.48 -5.91
C GLU A 54 3.58 -10.46 -6.14
N HIS A 55 4.30 -9.56 -5.47
CA HIS A 55 5.76 -9.48 -5.57
C HIS A 55 6.46 -10.79 -5.16
N ARG A 56 5.98 -11.43 -4.07
CA ARG A 56 6.50 -12.73 -3.63
C ARG A 56 6.27 -13.83 -4.66
N ARG A 57 5.11 -13.84 -5.33
CA ARG A 57 4.80 -14.82 -6.38
C ARG A 57 5.68 -14.63 -7.61
N GLU A 58 5.92 -13.39 -8.02
CA GLU A 58 6.81 -13.09 -9.15
C GLU A 58 8.22 -13.59 -8.85
N MET A 59 8.78 -13.25 -7.68
CA MET A 59 10.09 -13.72 -7.25
C MET A 59 10.21 -15.24 -7.27
N LEU A 60 9.19 -15.97 -6.78
CA LEU A 60 9.17 -17.43 -6.80
C LEU A 60 9.06 -18.03 -8.21
N THR A 61 8.45 -17.30 -9.15
CA THR A 61 8.29 -17.74 -10.55
C THR A 61 9.62 -17.63 -11.30
N PHE A 62 10.41 -16.60 -11.02
CA PHE A 62 11.73 -16.42 -11.66
C PHE A 62 12.83 -17.33 -11.09
N MET A 63 12.61 -18.01 -9.96
CA MET A 63 13.56 -18.96 -9.36
C MET A 63 13.38 -20.42 -9.83
N LYS A 64 12.43 -20.69 -10.74
CA LYS A 64 12.19 -21.99 -11.38
C LYS A 64 12.82 -22.04 -12.76
#